data_AF-A0A4S8MB34-F1
#
_entry.id   AF-A0A4S8MB34-F1
#
_cell.length_a   1.000
_cell.length_b   1.000
_cell.length_c   1.000
_cell.angle_alpha   90.00
_cell.angle_beta   90.00
_cell.angle_gamma   90.00
#
_symmetry.space_group_name_H-M   'P 1'
#
loop_
_entity.id
_entity.type
_entity.pdbx_description
1 polymer ?
#
loop_
_entity_poly.entity_id
_entity_poly.type
_entity_poly.pdbx_seq_one_letter_code
_entity_poly.pdbx_strand_id
1 'polypeptide(L)'
;PMRTFVANRENYLAVQMILKGRGDHIPLTCPTCPPDREPLEPTYRCIDCFYTGLICQDCCVEDHRANPLHRIQVRVIVVLFVQLGHLDGSTCPSPVPGPSKMIVIHTNGIHRVRMNYCGC
;
A
#
# COMPACT_ATOMS: atom_id res chain seq x y z
N PRO A 1 15.30 -31.14 3.71
CA PRO A 1 15.45 -29.69 3.46
C PRO A 1 14.17 -29.01 2.92
N MET A 2 13.58 -29.45 1.79
CA MET A 2 12.38 -28.79 1.22
C MET A 2 11.04 -29.10 1.93
N ARG A 3 10.90 -30.27 2.59
CA ARG A 3 9.64 -30.63 3.28
C ARG A 3 9.30 -29.69 4.45
N THR A 4 10.33 -29.24 5.17
CA THR A 4 10.20 -28.27 6.27
C THR A 4 9.72 -26.91 5.78
N PHE A 5 10.11 -26.52 4.56
CA PHE A 5 9.71 -25.26 3.94
C PHE A 5 8.22 -25.27 3.56
N VAL A 6 7.73 -26.38 2.99
CA VAL A 6 6.31 -26.53 2.64
C VAL A 6 5.40 -26.52 3.87
N ALA A 7 5.81 -27.19 4.95
CA ALA A 7 5.05 -27.24 6.19
C ALA A 7 4.96 -25.86 6.88
N ASN A 8 5.98 -25.02 6.74
CA ASN A 8 6.05 -23.70 7.35
C ASN A 8 5.93 -22.57 6.32
N ARG A 9 5.36 -22.85 5.14
CA ARG A 9 5.36 -21.93 3.99
C ARG A 9 4.79 -20.55 4.36
N GLU A 10 3.75 -20.52 5.19
CA GLU A 10 3.06 -19.29 5.58
C GLU A 10 3.91 -18.47 6.55
N ASN A 11 4.61 -19.12 7.48
CA ASN A 11 5.56 -18.45 8.36
C ASN A 11 6.77 -17.92 7.60
N TYR A 12 7.33 -18.69 6.67
CA TYR A 12 8.44 -18.21 5.82
C TYR A 12 8.00 -17.07 4.90
N LEU A 13 6.80 -17.16 4.33
CA LEU A 13 6.22 -16.12 3.50
C LEU A 13 5.91 -14.87 4.31
N ALA A 14 5.35 -15.00 5.51
CA ALA A 14 5.11 -13.89 6.43
C ALA A 14 6.42 -13.22 6.85
N VAL A 15 7.44 -14.00 7.22
CA VAL A 15 8.77 -13.48 7.53
C VAL A 15 9.38 -12.79 6.31
N GLN A 16 9.26 -13.35 5.09
CA GLN A 16 9.70 -12.66 3.88
C GLN A 16 8.89 -11.40 3.58
N MET A 17 7.57 -11.39 3.84
CA MET A 17 6.71 -10.22 3.70
C MET A 17 6.95 -9.18 4.80
N ILE A 18 7.49 -9.56 5.96
CA ILE A 18 7.92 -8.65 7.03
C ILE A 18 9.33 -8.10 6.72
N LEU A 19 10.22 -8.94 6.19
CA LEU A 19 11.58 -8.57 5.83
C LEU A 19 11.65 -7.78 4.52
N LYS A 20 10.71 -7.98 3.59
CA LYS A 20 10.63 -7.31 2.28
C LYS A 20 9.41 -6.40 2.11
N GLY A 21 8.39 -6.56 2.94
CA GLY A 21 7.22 -5.70 2.99
C GLY A 21 7.21 -4.89 4.30
N ARG A 22 6.46 -3.80 4.30
CA ARG A 22 6.48 -2.73 5.32
C ARG A 22 5.97 -3.14 6.72
N GLY A 23 5.65 -4.41 6.96
CA GLY A 23 4.74 -4.79 8.03
C GLY A 23 3.35 -4.15 7.86
N ASP A 24 2.37 -4.60 8.63
CA ASP A 24 0.98 -4.12 8.50
C ASP A 24 0.74 -2.72 9.12
N HIS A 25 1.75 -2.13 9.75
CA HIS A 25 1.62 -0.85 10.45
C HIS A 25 1.92 0.34 9.53
N ILE A 26 0.93 0.67 8.72
CA ILE A 26 0.88 1.96 8.01
C ILE A 26 0.21 2.96 8.96
N PRO A 27 0.89 4.03 9.38
CA PRO A 27 0.27 5.03 10.24
C PRO A 27 -0.86 5.73 9.48
N LEU A 28 -2.02 5.89 10.13
CA LEU A 28 -3.18 6.62 9.58
C LEU A 28 -2.93 8.12 9.52
N THR A 29 -2.05 8.61 10.39
CA THR A 29 -1.70 10.02 10.54
C THR A 29 -0.19 10.19 10.52
N CYS A 30 0.29 11.33 10.02
CA CYS A 30 1.70 11.64 9.97
C CYS A 30 2.31 11.59 11.39
N PRO A 31 3.33 10.75 11.64
CA PRO A 31 3.89 10.57 12.98
C PRO A 31 4.78 11.75 13.42
N THR A 32 5.18 12.62 12.50
CA THR A 32 6.13 13.72 12.74
C THR A 32 5.48 15.10 12.77
N CYS A 33 4.17 15.19 12.51
CA CYS A 33 3.47 16.48 12.61
C CYS A 33 3.46 16.97 14.07
N PRO A 34 3.55 18.30 14.31
CA PRO A 34 3.37 18.88 15.63
C PRO A 34 1.93 18.65 16.13
N PRO A 35 1.72 18.59 17.47
CA PRO A 35 0.42 18.25 18.06
C PRO A 35 -0.68 19.28 17.78
N ASP A 36 -0.30 20.53 17.51
CA ASP A 36 -1.24 21.64 17.26
C ASP A 36 -1.76 21.65 15.81
N ARG A 37 -1.27 20.73 14.98
CA ARG A 37 -1.62 20.64 13.56
C ARG A 37 -2.68 19.56 13.34
N GLU A 38 -3.62 19.83 12.43
CA GLU A 38 -4.59 18.83 12.00
C GLU A 38 -3.89 17.57 11.47
N PRO A 39 -4.37 16.36 11.84
CA PRO A 39 -3.74 15.12 11.41
C PRO A 39 -3.77 14.96 9.89
N LEU A 40 -2.60 14.82 9.28
CA LEU A 40 -2.44 14.62 7.83
C LEU A 40 -2.17 13.17 7.48
N GLU A 41 -2.68 12.72 6.35
CA GLU A 41 -2.37 11.38 5.83
C GLU A 41 -0.90 11.31 5.36
N PRO A 42 -0.12 10.31 5.81
CA PRO A 42 1.27 10.16 5.40
C PRO A 42 1.38 9.42 4.05
N THR A 43 1.81 10.15 3.01
CA THR A 43 1.88 9.68 1.62
C THR A 43 3.29 9.64 1.04
N TYR A 44 4.27 10.29 1.68
CA TYR A 44 5.64 10.40 1.20
C TYR A 44 6.59 9.55 2.03
N ARG A 45 7.60 8.97 1.40
CA ARG A 45 8.71 8.28 2.08
C ARG A 45 10.00 8.59 1.36
N CYS A 46 11.06 8.83 2.11
CA CYS A 46 12.42 8.78 1.58
C CYS A 46 12.93 7.34 1.53
N ILE A 47 13.56 6.96 0.41
CA ILE A 47 14.16 5.63 0.24
C ILE A 47 15.67 5.60 0.52
N ASP A 48 16.27 6.77 0.75
CA ASP A 48 17.71 6.89 1.06
C ASP A 48 17.96 7.17 2.56
N CYS A 49 16.97 7.67 3.29
CA CYS A 49 17.04 7.82 4.75
C CYS A 49 16.92 6.47 5.47
N PHE A 50 17.62 6.32 6.60
CA PHE A 50 17.52 5.14 7.47
C PHE A 50 16.12 4.97 8.08
N TYR A 51 15.44 6.07 8.36
CA TYR A 51 14.05 6.08 8.82
C TYR A 51 13.12 6.10 7.62
N THR A 52 12.34 5.04 7.45
CA THR A 52 11.61 4.78 6.20
C THR A 52 10.08 4.73 6.35
N GLY A 53 9.57 5.32 7.44
CA GLY A 53 8.15 5.54 7.64
C GLY A 53 7.53 6.43 6.55
N LEU A 54 6.21 6.36 6.42
CA LEU A 54 5.48 7.35 5.64
C LEU A 54 5.29 8.60 6.50
N ILE A 55 5.40 9.77 5.86
CA ILE A 55 5.18 11.09 6.44
C ILE A 55 4.36 11.94 5.46
N CYS A 56 3.79 13.05 5.95
CA CYS A 56 3.12 14.02 5.10
C CYS A 56 4.13 14.79 4.23
N GLN A 57 3.63 15.54 3.25
CA GLN A 57 4.46 16.33 2.35
C GLN A 57 5.36 17.32 3.09
N ASP A 58 4.81 18.04 4.06
CA ASP A 58 5.52 19.14 4.71
C ASP A 58 6.65 18.63 5.58
N CYS A 59 6.40 17.62 6.41
CA CYS A 59 7.44 16.97 7.19
C CYS A 59 8.52 16.36 6.28
N CYS A 60 8.14 15.85 5.10
CA CYS A 60 9.12 15.37 4.13
C CYS A 60 10.01 16.50 3.63
N VAL A 61 9.45 17.64 3.26
CA VAL A 61 10.22 18.80 2.80
C VAL A 61 11.13 19.32 3.92
N GLU A 62 10.64 19.40 5.15
CA GLU A 62 11.40 19.87 6.31
C GLU A 62 12.59 18.96 6.63
N ASP A 63 12.38 17.64 6.72
CA ASP A 63 13.42 16.66 7.03
C ASP A 63 14.53 16.62 5.95
N HIS A 64 14.20 16.97 4.70
CA HIS A 64 15.11 16.88 3.57
C HIS A 64 15.70 18.22 3.14
N ARG A 65 15.48 19.31 3.91
CA ARG A 65 16.08 20.63 3.59
C ARG A 65 17.60 20.58 3.46
N ALA A 66 18.26 19.80 4.32
CA ALA A 66 19.71 19.62 4.29
C ALA A 66 20.19 18.59 3.25
N ASN A 67 19.29 17.76 2.72
CA ASN A 67 19.59 16.68 1.78
C ASN A 67 18.57 16.64 0.63
N PRO A 68 18.49 17.68 -0.22
CA PRO A 68 17.41 17.85 -1.21
C PRO A 68 17.49 16.83 -2.37
N LEU A 69 18.60 16.10 -2.51
CA LEU A 69 18.81 15.11 -3.56
C LEU A 69 18.39 13.69 -3.16
N HIS A 70 17.93 13.50 -1.93
CA HIS A 70 17.38 12.21 -1.50
C HIS A 70 16.15 11.85 -2.36
N ARG A 71 16.06 10.58 -2.73
CA ARG A 71 14.97 10.06 -3.55
C ARG A 71 13.73 9.88 -2.68
N ILE A 72 12.65 10.55 -3.09
CA ILE A 72 11.35 10.47 -2.43
C ILE A 72 10.41 9.59 -3.26
N GLN A 73 9.80 8.61 -2.61
CA GLN A 73 8.75 7.77 -3.14
C GLN A 73 7.39 8.27 -2.65
N VAL A 74 6.48 8.54 -3.59
CA VAL A 74 5.09 8.90 -3.29
C VAL A 74 4.22 7.64 -3.34
N ARG A 75 3.45 7.37 -2.29
CA ARG A 75 2.35 6.40 -2.36
C ARG A 75 1.22 7.01 -3.16
N VAL A 76 1.27 6.85 -4.48
CA VAL A 76 0.03 6.77 -5.23
C VAL A 76 -0.56 5.41 -4.87
N ILE A 77 -1.46 5.35 -3.88
CA ILE A 77 -2.33 4.19 -3.76
C ILE A 77 -3.26 4.30 -4.97
N VAL A 78 -2.81 3.83 -6.13
CA VAL A 78 -3.70 3.57 -7.25
C VAL A 78 -4.58 2.42 -6.76
N VAL A 79 -5.75 2.76 -6.24
CA VAL A 79 -6.77 1.76 -5.99
C VAL A 79 -7.20 1.29 -7.37
N LEU A 80 -6.67 0.14 -7.78
CA LEU A 80 -7.13 -0.51 -8.99
C LEU A 80 -8.58 -0.92 -8.75
N PHE A 81 -9.49 -0.33 -9.52
CA PHE A 81 -10.89 -0.73 -9.57
C PHE A 81 -11.04 -1.83 -10.60
N VAL A 82 -11.55 -2.99 -10.17
CA VAL A 82 -11.81 -4.12 -11.06
C VAL A 82 -13.33 -4.32 -11.12
N GLN A 83 -13.92 -4.13 -12.31
CA GLN A 83 -15.32 -4.46 -12.58
C GLN A 83 -15.40 -5.90 -13.10
N LEU A 84 -16.19 -6.75 -12.45
CA LEU A 84 -16.50 -8.11 -12.88
C LEU A 84 -17.93 -8.23 -13.40
N GLY A 85 -18.16 -9.20 -14.28
CA GLY A 85 -19.49 -9.65 -14.71
C GLY A 85 -19.78 -9.51 -16.20
N HIS A 86 -19.06 -8.63 -16.91
CA HIS A 86 -19.19 -8.46 -18.36
C HIS A 86 -18.04 -9.17 -19.07
N LEU A 87 -18.35 -10.19 -19.89
CA LEU A 87 -17.36 -11.00 -20.63
C LEU A 87 -16.61 -10.21 -21.71
N ASP A 88 -17.27 -9.21 -22.28
CA ASP A 88 -16.72 -8.29 -23.27
C ASP A 88 -15.84 -7.19 -22.65
N GLY A 89 -15.73 -7.16 -21.31
CA GLY A 89 -14.97 -6.17 -20.57
C GLY A 89 -15.61 -4.78 -20.56
N SER A 90 -16.87 -4.64 -21.01
CA SER A 90 -17.56 -3.36 -21.00
C SER A 90 -17.86 -2.88 -19.58
N THR A 91 -17.91 -1.56 -19.39
CA THR A 91 -18.28 -0.97 -18.11
C THR A 91 -19.75 -1.21 -17.83
N CYS A 92 -20.07 -1.74 -16.65
CA CYS A 92 -21.44 -1.95 -16.22
C CYS A 92 -22.13 -0.60 -15.93
N PRO A 93 -23.35 -0.35 -16.46
CA PRO A 93 -24.12 0.86 -16.14
C PRO A 93 -24.76 0.83 -14.74
N SER A 94 -24.85 -0.34 -14.10
CA SER A 94 -25.37 -0.52 -12.74
C SER A 94 -24.45 -1.42 -11.90
N PRO A 95 -23.25 -0.93 -11.51
CA PRO A 95 -22.31 -1.73 -10.73
C PRO A 95 -22.74 -1.84 -9.26
N VAL A 96 -22.59 -3.04 -8.70
CA VAL A 96 -22.82 -3.33 -7.27
C VAL A 96 -21.47 -3.43 -6.57
N PRO A 97 -21.23 -2.70 -5.46
CA PRO A 97 -19.96 -2.74 -4.75
C PRO A 97 -19.68 -4.14 -4.18
N GLY A 98 -18.47 -4.64 -4.44
CA GLY A 98 -17.97 -5.89 -3.88
C GLY A 98 -17.31 -5.70 -2.50
N PRO A 99 -16.59 -6.72 -2.00
CA PRO A 99 -15.87 -6.64 -0.73
C PRO A 99 -14.93 -5.43 -0.67
N SER A 100 -15.05 -4.64 0.41
CA SER A 100 -14.32 -3.38 0.58
C SER A 100 -12.80 -3.53 0.75
N LYS A 101 -12.32 -4.77 0.96
CA LYS A 101 -10.91 -5.11 1.19
C LYS A 101 -10.51 -6.38 0.42
N MET A 102 -10.43 -6.30 -0.91
CA MET A 102 -9.91 -7.41 -1.71
C MET A 102 -8.39 -7.32 -1.88
N ILE A 103 -7.72 -8.46 -1.73
CA ILE A 103 -6.27 -8.59 -1.89
C ILE A 103 -6.00 -9.54 -3.06
N VAL A 104 -5.25 -9.07 -4.04
CA VAL A 104 -4.77 -9.85 -5.19
C VAL A 104 -3.28 -10.11 -5.01
N ILE A 105 -2.90 -11.38 -5.03
CA ILE A 105 -1.49 -11.80 -5.00
C ILE A 105 -1.07 -12.10 -6.43
N HIS A 106 -0.12 -11.34 -6.96
CA HIS A 106 0.43 -11.50 -8.30
C HIS A 106 1.96 -11.70 -8.23
N THR A 107 2.57 -12.14 -9.33
CA THR A 107 4.03 -12.36 -9.40
C THR A 107 4.86 -11.10 -9.15
N ASN A 108 4.26 -9.92 -9.31
CA ASN A 108 4.85 -8.62 -9.02
C ASN A 108 4.52 -8.07 -7.62
N GLY A 109 3.84 -8.85 -6.77
CA GLY A 109 3.54 -8.47 -5.39
C GLY A 109 2.05 -8.52 -5.01
N ILE A 110 1.74 -7.95 -3.85
CA ILE A 110 0.41 -7.94 -3.25
C ILE A 110 -0.28 -6.61 -3.57
N HIS A 111 -1.48 -6.68 -4.14
CA HIS A 111 -2.28 -5.53 -4.53
C HIS A 111 -3.55 -5.47 -3.71
N ARG A 112 -3.84 -4.31 -3.13
CA ARG A 112 -5.14 -4.02 -2.53
C ARG A 112 -6.01 -3.42 -3.62
N VAL A 113 -7.08 -4.11 -4.00
CA VAL A 113 -7.99 -3.70 -5.08
C VAL A 113 -9.39 -3.47 -4.53
N ARG A 114 -10.13 -2.56 -5.16
CA ARG A 114 -11.58 -2.43 -4.95
C ARG A 114 -12.28 -3.12 -6.11
N MET A 115 -13.28 -3.93 -5.78
CA MET A 115 -14.01 -4.71 -6.78
C MET A 115 -15.46 -4.27 -6.83
N ASN A 116 -16.01 -4.20 -8.03
CA ASN A 116 -17.43 -4.03 -8.29
C ASN A 116 -17.93 -5.23 -9.11
N TYR A 117 -19.12 -5.72 -8.80
CA TYR A 117 -19.83 -6.73 -9.57
C TYR A 117 -20.85 -6.07 -10.50
N CYS A 118 -21.21 -6.75 -11.57
CA CYS A 118 -22.33 -6.34 -12.40
C CYS A 118 -23.64 -6.55 -11.63
N GLY A 119 -24.54 -5.56 -11.69
CA GLY A 119 -25.91 -5.63 -11.17
C GLY A 119 -26.98 -5.69 -12.26
N CYS A 120 -26.58 -5.87 -13.53
CA CYS A 120 -27.50 -6.08 -14.65
C CYS A 120 -27.99 -7.53 -14.75
#